data_AF-A0A2D6WRL7-F1
#
_entry.id   AF-A0A2D6WRL7-F1
#
_cell.length_a   1.000
_cell.length_b   1.000
_cell.length_c   1.000
_cell.angle_alpha   90.00
_cell.angle_beta   90.00
_cell.angle_gamma   90.00
#
_symmetry.space_group_name_H-M   'P 1'
#
loop_
_entity.id
_entity.type
_entity.pdbx_description
1 polymer ?
#
loop_
_entity_poly.entity_id
_entity_poly.type
_entity_poly.pdbx_seq_one_letter_code
_entity_poly.pdbx_strand_id
1 'polypeptide(L)' 'MGQRKAKRGIPSKSENFNEWYPFIVEAAELVDKRYPIKGMDVWRPYGWKTMKLIDSLTHAEMERTNHE' A
#
# COMPACT_ATOMS: atom_id res chain seq x y z
N MET A 1 -4.11 26.45 11.58
CA MET A 1 -3.16 25.54 12.24
C MET A 1 -2.32 24.86 11.15
N GLY A 2 -1.05 25.22 11.02
CA GLY A 2 -0.18 24.75 9.93
C GLY A 2 0.21 23.28 10.09
N GLN A 3 0.13 22.53 8.99
CA GLN A 3 0.55 21.13 8.92
C GLN A 3 2.03 21.02 9.31
N ARG A 4 2.33 20.16 10.29
CA ARG A 4 3.71 19.78 10.63
C ARG A 4 4.34 19.16 9.37
N LYS A 5 5.26 19.89 8.73
CA LYS A 5 6.02 19.38 7.57
C LYS A 5 6.64 18.03 7.94
N ALA A 6 6.43 17.03 7.08
CA ALA A 6 7.04 15.73 7.25
C ALA A 6 8.57 15.86 7.35
N LYS A 7 9.22 14.96 8.09
CA LYS A 7 10.68 14.92 8.22
C LYS A 7 11.33 14.96 6.82
N ARG A 8 12.38 15.78 6.64
CA ARG A 8 13.11 16.00 5.37
C ARG A 8 13.26 14.68 4.59
N GLY A 9 12.62 14.57 3.42
CA GLY A 9 12.69 13.42 2.52
C GLY A 9 11.35 12.73 2.23
N ILE A 10 10.33 12.93 3.06
CA ILE A 10 8.99 12.39 2.81
C ILE A 10 8.15 13.46 2.08
N PRO A 11 7.56 13.15 0.91
CA PRO A 11 6.68 14.09 0.21
C PRO A 11 5.48 14.52 1.08
N SER A 12 4.89 15.67 0.78
CA SER A 12 3.70 16.13 1.49
C SER A 12 2.44 15.45 0.95
N LYS A 13 1.69 14.76 1.81
CA LYS A 13 0.45 14.06 1.42
C LYS A 13 -0.60 15.00 0.85
N SER A 14 -0.74 16.19 1.46
CA SER A 14 -1.75 17.19 1.10
C SER A 14 -1.39 17.98 -0.15
N GLU A 15 -0.11 18.26 -0.35
CA GLU A 15 0.37 19.08 -1.46
C GLU A 15 0.67 18.24 -2.71
N ASN A 16 1.18 17.01 -2.54
CA ASN A 16 1.52 16.12 -3.66
C ASN A 16 1.29 14.63 -3.31
N PHE A 17 0.02 14.21 -3.35
CA PHE A 17 -0.36 12.83 -3.07
C PHE A 17 0.28 11.81 -4.02
N ASN A 18 0.45 12.19 -5.29
CA ASN A 18 1.01 11.31 -6.34
C ASN A 18 2.47 10.93 -6.09
N GLU A 19 3.23 11.79 -5.40
CA GLU A 19 4.60 11.48 -4.97
C GLU A 19 4.61 10.80 -3.59
N TRP A 20 3.74 11.25 -2.68
CA TRP A 20 3.65 10.70 -1.33
C TRP A 20 3.26 9.23 -1.29
N TYR A 21 2.25 8.82 -2.08
CA TYR A 21 1.72 7.46 -2.00
C TYR A 21 2.74 6.40 -2.45
N PRO A 22 3.36 6.48 -3.65
CA PRO A 22 4.38 5.53 -4.04
C PRO A 22 5.59 5.54 -3.11
N PHE A 23 5.96 6.70 -2.56
CA PHE A 23 7.04 6.82 -1.59
C PHE A 23 6.73 6.04 -0.31
N ILE A 24 5.56 6.24 0.31
CA ILE A 24 5.21 5.59 1.57
C ILE A 24 5.01 4.08 1.41
N VAL A 25 4.42 3.63 0.30
CA VAL A 25 4.23 2.20 0.04
C VAL A 25 5.59 1.47 -0.04
N GLU A 26 6.60 2.11 -0.62
CA GLU A 26 7.96 1.58 -0.73
C GLU A 26 8.74 1.71 0.58
N ALA A 27 8.68 2.89 1.23
CA ALA A 27 9.34 3.14 2.50
C ALA A 27 8.82 2.26 3.65
N ALA A 28 7.55 1.84 3.57
CA ALA A 28 6.93 0.90 4.50
C ALA A 28 7.20 -0.58 4.14
N GLU A 29 7.99 -0.85 3.10
CA GLU A 29 8.29 -2.19 2.62
C GLU A 29 7.03 -3.03 2.32
N LEU A 30 6.00 -2.41 1.74
CA LEU A 30 4.82 -3.15 1.30
C LEU A 30 5.06 -3.84 -0.05
N VAL A 31 5.70 -3.13 -0.98
CA VAL A 31 5.99 -3.63 -2.32
C VAL A 31 7.42 -3.31 -2.74
N ASP A 32 7.92 -4.05 -3.72
CA ASP A 32 9.18 -3.81 -4.40
C ASP A 32 8.94 -3.58 -5.89
N LYS A 33 9.26 -2.37 -6.37
CA LYS A 33 9.02 -1.93 -7.76
C LYS A 33 10.19 -2.27 -8.70
N ARG A 34 11.26 -2.90 -8.21
CA ARG A 34 12.46 -3.20 -9.01
C ARG A 34 12.27 -4.39 -9.96
N TYR A 35 11.10 -5.01 -9.95
CA TYR A 35 10.78 -6.10 -10.85
C TYR A 35 10.74 -5.60 -12.31
N PRO A 36 11.39 -6.29 -13.26
CA PRO A 36 11.68 -5.74 -14.58
C PRO A 36 10.47 -5.75 -15.55
N ILE A 37 9.24 -5.84 -15.03
CA ILE A 37 8.01 -5.77 -15.82
C ILE A 37 7.18 -4.59 -15.32
N LYS A 38 6.94 -3.64 -16.21
CA LYS A 38 6.14 -2.45 -15.91
C LYS A 38 4.76 -2.85 -15.38
N GLY A 39 4.42 -2.36 -14.20
CA GLY A 39 3.13 -2.61 -13.55
C GLY A 39 3.05 -3.90 -12.72
N MET A 40 4.15 -4.64 -12.57
CA MET A 40 4.20 -5.87 -11.78
C MET A 40 5.10 -5.67 -10.56
N ASP A 41 4.55 -5.19 -9.45
CA ASP A 41 5.30 -5.05 -8.19
C ASP A 41 5.35 -6.37 -7.42
N VAL A 42 6.45 -6.62 -6.69
CA VAL A 42 6.58 -7.79 -5.81
C VAL A 42 6.10 -7.44 -4.41
N TRP A 43 5.17 -8.23 -3.86
CA TRP A 43 4.74 -8.09 -2.47
C TRP A 43 5.87 -8.52 -1.51
N ARG A 44 6.33 -7.58 -0.68
CA ARG A 44 7.26 -7.88 0.43
C ARG A 44 6.51 -8.55 1.59
N PRO A 45 7.20 -9.17 2.57
CA PRO A 45 6.53 -9.91 3.64
C PRO A 45 5.43 -9.13 4.37
N TYR A 46 5.63 -7.83 4.61
CA TYR A 46 4.63 -6.98 5.27
C TYR A 46 3.43 -6.66 4.37
N GLY A 47 3.67 -6.35 3.09
CA GLY A 47 2.60 -6.17 2.12
C GLY A 47 1.82 -7.44 1.85
N TRP A 48 2.50 -8.58 1.73
CA TRP A 48 1.86 -9.89 1.55
C TRP A 48 0.95 -10.26 2.73
N LYS A 49 1.41 -10.02 3.96
CA LYS A 49 0.57 -10.21 5.16
C LYS A 49 -0.67 -9.32 5.11
N THR A 50 -0.52 -8.05 4.71
CA THR A 50 -1.64 -7.12 4.55
C THR A 50 -2.64 -7.63 3.51
N MET A 51 -2.16 -8.06 2.34
CA MET A 51 -3.00 -8.61 1.28
C MET A 51 -3.78 -9.84 1.74
N LYS A 52 -3.13 -10.77 2.45
CA LYS A 52 -3.82 -11.94 3.01
C LYS A 52 -4.94 -11.56 3.99
N LEU A 53 -4.73 -10.53 4.82
CA LEU A 53 -5.76 -10.10 5.77
C LEU A 53 -6.96 -9.48 5.05
N ILE A 54 -6.70 -8.65 4.04
CA ILE A 54 -7.75 -8.07 3.18
C ILE A 54 -8.53 -9.19 2.50
N ASP A 55 -7.82 -10.11 1.87
CA ASP A 55 -8.39 -11.25 1.15
C ASP A 55 -9.24 -12.13 2.06
N SER A 56 -8.76 -12.42 3.28
CA SER A 56 -9.52 -13.21 4.26
C SER A 56 -10.81 -12.52 4.69
N LEU A 57 -10.79 -11.19 4.87
CA LEU A 57 -12.00 -10.43 5.18
C LEU A 57 -12.99 -10.44 4.01
N THR A 58 -12.49 -10.28 2.79
CA THR A 58 -13.33 -10.33 1.58
C THR A 58 -13.98 -11.70 1.41
N HIS A 59 -13.22 -12.79 1.57
CA HIS A 59 -13.76 -14.15 1.49
C HIS A 59 -14.80 -14.42 2.57
N ALA A 60 -14.54 -14.02 3.82
CA ALA A 60 -15.52 -14.18 4.90
C ALA A 60 -16.84 -13.44 4.61
N GLU A 61 -16.78 -12.25 4.03
CA GLU A 61 -18.00 -11.52 3.62
C GLU A 61 -18.71 -12.18 2.44
N MET A 62 -17.98 -12.73 1.47
CA MET A 62 -18.56 -13.50 0.36
C MET A 62 -19.30 -14.74 0.86
N GLU A 63 -18.67 -15.52 1.75
CA GLU A 63 -19.29 -16.69 2.39
C GLU A 63 -20.53 -16.30 3.18
N ARG A 64 -20.45 -15.22 3.99
CA ARG A 64 -21.58 -14.71 4.78
C ARG A 64 -22.78 -14.31 3.90
N THR A 65 -22.53 -13.96 2.65
CA THR A 65 -23.54 -13.49 1.70
C THR A 65 -23.85 -14.52 0.60
N ASN A 66 -23.42 -15.77 0.77
CA ASN A 66 -23.67 -16.90 -0.13
C ASN A 66 -23.21 -16.65 -1.58
N HIS A 67 -22.07 -15.97 -1.75
CA HIS A 67 -21.39 -15.89 -3.05
C HIS A 67 -20.43 -17.08 -3.18
N GLU A 68 -20.37 -17.69 -4.37
CA GLU A 68 -19.42 -18.75 -4.76
C GLU A 68 -18.37 -18.21 -5.75
#